data_AF-A0A024VRN9-F1
#
_entry.id   AF-A0A024VRN9-F1
#
_cell.length_a   1.000
_cell.length_b   1.000
_cell.length_c   1.000
_cell.angle_alpha   90.00
_cell.angle_beta   90.00
_cell.angle_gamma   90.00
#
_symmetry.space_group_name_H-M   'P 1'
#
loop_
_entity.id
_entity.type
_entity.pdbx_description
1 polymer ?
#
loop_
_entity_poly.entity_id
_entity_poly.type
_entity_poly.pdbx_seq_one_letter_code
_entity_poly.pdbx_strand_id
1 'polypeptide(L)' 'MLALLEYYEYLKSSPFVGPFGTIENPVLVPSVHVERVVCCTGGTGENEHVPLFFRFTKDMMWVIAKNK' A
#
# COMPACT_ATOMS: atom_id res chain seq x y z
N MET A 1 -12.67 -22.44 -2.45
CA MET A 1 -12.92 -21.46 -3.54
C MET A 1 -13.52 -20.16 -3.00
N LEU A 2 -14.49 -20.21 -2.08
CA LEU A 2 -15.09 -19.04 -1.41
C LEU A 2 -14.08 -18.07 -0.77
N ALA A 3 -13.14 -18.57 0.03
CA ALA A 3 -12.16 -17.73 0.72
C ALA A 3 -11.30 -16.85 -0.21
N LEU A 4 -10.99 -17.32 -1.43
CA LEU A 4 -10.21 -16.54 -2.40
C LEU A 4 -11.04 -15.40 -3.00
N LEU A 5 -12.33 -15.65 -3.26
CA LEU A 5 -13.28 -14.64 -3.75
C LEU A 5 -13.52 -13.56 -2.69
N GLU A 6 -13.73 -13.96 -1.43
CA GLU A 6 -13.88 -13.02 -0.31
C GLU A 6 -12.63 -12.14 -0.13
N TYR A 7 -11.45 -12.75 -0.22
CA TYR A 7 -10.18 -12.03 -0.14
C TYR A 7 -9.98 -11.06 -1.32
N TYR A 8 -10.36 -11.46 -2.54
CA TYR A 8 -10.29 -10.59 -3.71
C TYR A 8 -11.19 -9.37 -3.57
N GLU A 9 -12.45 -9.56 -3.17
CA GLU A 9 -13.40 -8.44 -2.97
C GLU A 9 -12.95 -7.51 -1.83
N TYR A 10 -12.39 -8.07 -0.76
CA TYR A 10 -11.78 -7.28 0.32
C TYR A 10 -10.62 -6.42 -0.21
N LEU A 11 -9.69 -7.01 -0.96
CA LEU A 11 -8.53 -6.28 -1.49
C LEU A 11 -8.89 -5.21 -2.53
N LYS A 12 -10.01 -5.38 -3.23
CA LYS A 12 -10.50 -4.43 -4.24
C LYS A 12 -11.10 -3.16 -3.61
N SER A 13 -11.69 -3.28 -2.43
CA SER A 13 -12.48 -2.22 -1.78
C SER A 13 -11.83 -1.63 -0.54
N SER A 14 -10.96 -2.37 0.15
CA SER A 14 -10.38 -1.90 1.40
C SER A 14 -9.26 -0.89 1.17
N PRO A 15 -9.30 0.29 1.83
CA PRO A 15 -8.12 1.12 1.95
C PRO A 15 -7.04 0.38 2.73
N PHE A 16 -5.78 0.66 2.42
CA PHE A 16 -4.66 0.17 3.22
C PHE A 16 -4.56 1.00 4.50
N VAL A 17 -4.91 0.38 5.62
CA VAL A 17 -4.79 1.00 6.94
C VAL A 17 -3.63 0.33 7.65
N GLY A 18 -2.61 1.11 8.00
CA GLY A 18 -1.40 0.61 8.66
C GLY A 18 -0.52 1.76 9.14
N PRO A 19 0.49 1.47 9.96
CA PRO A 19 1.46 2.47 10.38
C PRO A 19 2.23 3.02 9.17
N PHE A 20 2.80 4.21 9.33
CA PHE A 20 3.70 4.77 8.33
C PHE A 20 4.92 3.85 8.15
N GLY A 21 5.27 3.53 6.92
CA GLY A 21 6.38 2.62 6.64
C GLY A 21 7.75 3.25 6.84
N THR A 22 8.67 2.49 7.41
CA THR A 22 10.10 2.82 7.46
C THR A 22 10.91 1.76 6.69
N ILE A 23 12.19 2.01 6.45
CA ILE A 23 13.08 1.05 5.77
C ILE A 23 13.12 -0.28 6.54
N GLU A 24 13.14 -0.22 7.86
CA GLU A 24 13.15 -1.38 8.75
C GLU A 24 11.78 -2.06 8.87
N ASN A 25 10.70 -1.29 8.74
CA ASN A 25 9.32 -1.77 8.85
C ASN A 25 8.47 -1.28 7.65
N PRO A 26 8.58 -1.95 6.49
CA PRO A 26 7.90 -1.55 5.26
C PRO A 26 6.37 -1.71 5.35
N VAL A 27 5.62 -0.86 4.65
CA VAL A 27 4.18 -1.11 4.46
C VAL A 27 3.99 -2.28 3.50
N LEU A 28 3.33 -3.33 3.98
CA LEU A 28 2.97 -4.48 3.14
C LEU A 28 1.71 -4.17 2.34
N VAL A 29 1.84 -4.17 1.01
CA VAL A 29 0.72 -3.93 0.09
C VAL A 29 0.32 -5.27 -0.54
N PRO A 30 -0.76 -5.93 -0.06
CA PRO A 30 -1.21 -7.17 -0.67
C PRO A 30 -1.71 -6.95 -2.09
N SER A 31 -1.45 -7.92 -2.97
CA SER A 31 -1.91 -7.92 -4.36
C SER A 31 -2.17 -9.35 -4.82
N VAL A 32 -3.17 -9.54 -5.68
CA VAL A 32 -3.39 -10.81 -6.38
C VAL A 32 -2.62 -10.88 -7.70
N HIS A 33 -2.09 -9.75 -8.17
CA HIS A 33 -1.30 -9.62 -9.40
C HIS A 33 0.16 -9.29 -9.08
N VAL A 34 1.05 -9.47 -10.07
CA VAL A 34 2.48 -9.17 -9.96
C VAL A 34 2.74 -7.67 -9.80
N GLU A 35 1.83 -6.83 -10.30
CA GLU A 35 1.90 -5.37 -10.13
C GLU A 35 0.65 -4.81 -9.44
N ARG A 36 0.80 -3.68 -8.76
CA ARG A 36 -0.30 -2.92 -8.16
C ARG A 36 0.00 -1.42 -8.16
N VAL A 37 -1.00 -0.63 -8.51
CA VAL A 37 -0.95 0.84 -8.32
C VAL A 37 -1.34 1.16 -6.89
N VAL A 38 -0.54 1.98 -6.23
CA VAL A 38 -0.72 2.40 -4.83
C VAL A 38 -0.78 3.91 -4.79
N CYS A 39 -1.69 4.43 -3.97
CA CYS A 39 -1.82 5.84 -3.65
C CYS A 39 -1.30 6.07 -2.23
N CYS A 40 -0.36 7.01 -2.06
CA CYS A 40 0.08 7.47 -0.76
C CYS A 40 -0.37 8.91 -0.52
N THR A 41 -1.04 9.11 0.60
CA THR A 41 -1.43 10.42 1.12
C THR A 41 -0.46 10.92 2.18
N GLY A 42 0.52 10.12 2.60
CA GLY A 42 1.46 10.43 3.67
C GLY A 42 1.00 9.87 5.01
N GLY A 43 0.70 10.74 5.96
CA GLY A 43 0.10 10.39 7.26
C GLY A 43 -1.37 10.84 7.35
N THR A 44 -1.89 10.93 8.58
CA THR A 44 -3.18 11.57 8.87
C THR A 44 -2.95 12.94 9.50
N GLY A 45 -3.78 13.93 9.16
CA GLY A 45 -3.70 15.30 9.68
C GLY A 45 -2.53 16.08 9.08
N GLU A 46 -1.72 16.72 9.93
CA GLU A 46 -0.62 17.63 9.51
C GLU A 46 0.52 16.95 8.73
N ASN A 47 0.54 15.62 8.65
CA ASN A 47 1.54 14.85 7.90
C ASN A 47 1.05 14.42 6.50
N GLU A 48 -0.17 14.82 6.12
CA GLU A 48 -0.72 14.58 4.79
C GLU A 48 0.05 15.35 3.71
N HIS A 49 0.09 14.80 2.51
CA HIS A 49 0.62 15.45 1.33
C HIS A 49 -0.26 15.14 0.12
N VAL A 50 0.01 15.83 -1.00
CA VAL A 50 -0.69 15.58 -2.27
C VAL A 50 -0.61 14.09 -2.64
N PRO A 51 -1.71 13.44 -3.08
CA PRO A 51 -1.69 12.02 -3.41
C PRO A 51 -0.61 11.67 -4.43
N LEU A 52 0.31 10.80 -4.04
CA LEU A 52 1.35 10.26 -4.92
C LEU A 52 0.96 8.86 -5.37
N PHE A 53 1.00 8.63 -6.67
CA PHE A 53 0.67 7.35 -7.28
C PHE A 53 1.93 6.65 -7.75
N PHE A 54 2.09 5.41 -7.32
CA PHE A 54 3.23 4.58 -7.67
C PHE A 54 2.74 3.26 -8.26
N ARG A 55 3.48 2.73 -9.22
CA ARG A 55 3.30 1.36 -9.71
C ARG A 55 4.37 0.49 -9.06
N PHE A 56 3.93 -0.50 -8.28
CA PHE A 56 4.79 -1.48 -7.66
C PHE A 56 4.75 -2.80 -8.41
N THR A 57 5.88 -3.48 -8.49
CA THR A 57 6.00 -4.87 -8.94
C THR A 57 6.48 -5.74 -7.78
N LYS A 58 6.29 -7.06 -7.84
CA LYS A 58 6.67 -8.01 -6.78
C LYS A 58 8.12 -7.87 -6.30
N ASP A 59 9.02 -7.42 -7.16
CA ASP A 59 10.45 -7.26 -6.87
C ASP A 59 10.79 -5.89 -6.27
N MET A 60 9.81 -4.98 -6.18
CA MET A 60 9.95 -3.65 -5.60
C MET A 60 9.37 -3.61 -4.18
N MET A 61 10.22 -3.88 -3.18
CA MET A 61 9.90 -3.66 -1.77
C MET A 61 10.15 -2.21 -1.33
N TRP A 62 9.89 -1.22 -2.20
CA TRP A 62 10.16 0.17 -1.83
C TRP A 62 9.06 0.70 -0.92
N VAL A 63 9.43 0.86 0.34
CA VAL A 63 8.68 1.60 1.34
C VAL A 63 8.45 3.00 0.82
N ILE A 64 7.22 3.50 0.96
CA ILE A 64 6.96 4.94 0.86
C ILE A 64 7.45 5.58 2.16
N ALA A 65 8.76 5.43 2.42
CA ALA A 65 9.44 6.04 3.54
C ALA A 65 9.76 7.47 3.12
N LYS A 66 9.04 8.43 3.69
CA LYS A 66 9.48 9.82 3.65
C LYS A 66 10.81 9.87 4.40
N ASN A 67 11.92 10.14 3.72
CA ASN A 67 13.08 10.72 4.40
C ASN A 67 12.59 12.08 4.92
N LYS A 68 12.40 12.21 6.23
CA LYS A 68 12.44 13.53 6.86
C LYS A 68 13.87 14.01 6.86
#